data_AF-A0A3D5NRA9-F1
#
_entry.id   AF-A0A3D5NRA9-F1
#
_cell.length_a   1.000
_cell.length_b   1.000
_cell.length_c   1.000
_cell.angle_alpha   90.00
_cell.angle_beta   90.00
_cell.angle_gamma   90.00
#
_symmetry.space_group_name_H-M   'P 1'
#
loop_
_entity.id
_entity.type
_entity.pdbx_description
1 polymer ?
#
loop_
_entity_poly.entity_id
_entity_poly.type
_entity_poly.pdbx_seq_one_letter_code
_entity_poly.pdbx_strand_id
1 'polypeptide(L)'
;MIMNKTEEFELLLEKLENREFSSFRVLIQEQNSVDIAEFIESLPKEQIVMAMRLLPKDMSVEVFSEFETDMQEELILQITEKEIDHILTEMYVDDLVDMLEELPASMVVDVLDRADPSYREM
;
A
#
# COMPACT_ATOMS: atom_id res chain seq x y z
N MET A 1 2.34 11.18 -27.81
CA MET A 1 2.95 9.84 -27.80
C MET A 1 2.32 9.14 -26.61
N ILE A 2 1.70 7.98 -26.80
CA ILE A 2 1.18 7.21 -25.65
C ILE A 2 2.42 6.55 -25.06
N MET A 3 2.73 6.85 -23.80
CA MET A 3 3.81 6.17 -23.09
C MET A 3 3.40 4.71 -22.89
N ASN A 4 4.38 3.81 -22.91
CA ASN A 4 4.13 2.43 -22.53
C ASN A 4 4.39 2.24 -21.02
N LYS A 5 3.86 1.15 -20.44
CA LYS A 5 3.96 0.85 -19.01
C LYS A 5 5.39 0.91 -18.46
N THR A 6 6.39 0.45 -19.21
CA THR A 6 7.79 0.53 -18.80
C THR A 6 8.27 1.98 -18.68
N GLU A 7 7.93 2.83 -19.65
CA GLU A 7 8.27 4.26 -19.61
C GLU A 7 7.56 4.99 -18.45
N GLU A 8 6.35 4.58 -18.10
CA GLU A 8 5.60 5.12 -16.95
C GLU A 8 6.28 4.76 -15.63
N PHE A 9 6.73 3.51 -15.48
CA PHE A 9 7.41 3.04 -14.27
C PHE A 9 8.79 3.70 -14.10
N GLU A 10 9.55 3.84 -15.19
CA GLU A 10 10.83 4.55 -15.16
C GLU A 10 10.65 6.01 -14.72
N LEU A 11 9.60 6.68 -15.22
CA LEU A 11 9.28 8.04 -14.81
C LEU A 11 8.88 8.12 -13.33
N LEU A 12 8.04 7.20 -12.84
CA LEU A 12 7.67 7.13 -11.43
C LEU A 12 8.89 6.93 -10.53
N LEU A 13 9.78 6.01 -10.90
CA LEU A 13 11.03 5.76 -10.18
C LEU A 13 11.91 7.01 -10.15
N GLU A 14 12.08 7.68 -11.30
CA GLU A 14 12.86 8.92 -11.39
C GLU A 14 12.33 10.00 -10.42
N LYS A 15 11.00 10.18 -10.34
CA LYS A 15 10.38 11.14 -9.42
C LYS A 15 10.54 10.74 -7.97
N LEU A 16 10.49 9.45 -7.67
CA LEU A 16 10.68 8.93 -6.32
C LEU A 16 12.13 9.14 -5.85
N GLU A 17 13.11 8.79 -6.67
CA GLU A 17 14.55 8.91 -6.37
C GLU A 17 14.99 10.38 -6.23
N ASN A 18 14.50 11.26 -7.10
CA ASN A 18 14.78 12.70 -7.05
C ASN A 18 13.98 13.42 -5.96
N ARG A 19 13.14 12.71 -5.20
CA ARG A 19 12.27 13.26 -4.15
C ARG A 19 11.29 14.32 -4.68
N GLU A 20 10.89 14.20 -5.94
CA GLU A 20 9.90 15.06 -6.60
C GLU A 20 8.48 14.59 -6.24
N PHE A 21 8.18 14.53 -4.94
CA PHE A 21 6.97 13.87 -4.41
C PHE A 21 5.66 14.46 -4.94
N SER A 22 5.61 15.77 -5.20
CA SER A 22 4.42 16.39 -5.80
C SER A 22 4.15 15.84 -7.20
N SER A 23 5.18 15.69 -8.03
CA SER A 23 5.05 15.14 -9.38
C SER A 23 4.77 13.64 -9.33
N PHE A 24 5.45 12.91 -8.44
CA PHE A 24 5.17 11.49 -8.20
C PHE A 24 3.70 11.25 -7.85
N ARG A 25 3.15 12.03 -6.92
CA ARG A 25 1.73 11.93 -6.52
C ARG A 25 0.76 12.15 -7.66
N VAL A 26 1.06 13.09 -8.56
CA VAL A 26 0.21 13.34 -9.74
C VAL A 26 0.27 12.15 -10.70
N LEU A 27 1.46 11.65 -11.00
CA LEU A 27 1.64 10.55 -11.96
C LEU A 27 1.08 9.23 -11.46
N ILE A 28 1.31 8.89 -10.19
CA ILE A 28 0.88 7.60 -9.64
C ILE A 28 -0.66 7.50 -9.54
N GLN A 29 -1.35 8.64 -9.42
CA GLN A 29 -2.81 8.70 -9.42
C GLN A 29 -3.45 8.46 -10.80
N GLU A 30 -2.66 8.47 -11.88
CA GLU A 30 -3.14 8.12 -13.22
C GLU A 30 -3.13 6.61 -13.49
N GLN A 31 -2.51 5.84 -12.59
CA GLN A 31 -2.38 4.38 -12.67
C GLN A 31 -3.51 3.68 -11.90
N ASN A 32 -3.80 2.43 -12.24
CA ASN A 32 -4.74 1.60 -11.48
C ASN A 32 -4.03 0.84 -10.35
N SER A 33 -4.79 0.29 -9.40
CA SER A 33 -4.26 -0.43 -8.21
C SER A 33 -3.26 -1.52 -8.59
N VAL A 34 -3.59 -2.34 -9.59
CA VAL A 34 -2.75 -3.45 -10.08
C VAL A 34 -1.42 -2.96 -10.61
N ASP A 35 -1.42 -1.93 -11.46
CA ASP A 35 -0.20 -1.36 -12.03
C ASP A 35 0.66 -0.68 -10.95
N ILE A 36 0.02 -0.04 -9.96
CA ILE A 36 0.73 0.56 -8.83
C ILE A 36 1.36 -0.51 -7.94
N ALA A 37 0.64 -1.59 -7.65
CA ALA A 37 1.17 -2.70 -6.87
C ALA A 37 2.40 -3.31 -7.56
N GLU A 38 2.31 -3.60 -8.86
CA GLU A 38 3.44 -4.10 -9.65
C GLU A 38 4.63 -3.14 -9.64
N PHE A 39 4.38 -1.83 -9.75
CA PHE A 39 5.42 -0.82 -9.63
C PHE A 39 6.09 -0.87 -8.25
N ILE A 40 5.30 -0.88 -7.17
CA ILE A 40 5.81 -0.85 -5.80
C ILE A 40 6.59 -2.14 -5.48
N GLU A 41 6.13 -3.32 -5.90
CA GLU A 41 6.84 -4.59 -5.75
C GLU A 41 8.20 -4.62 -6.46
N SER A 42 8.36 -3.82 -7.51
CA SER A 42 9.63 -3.69 -8.22
C SER A 42 10.67 -2.82 -7.51
N LEU A 43 10.26 -2.07 -6.47
CA LEU A 43 11.12 -1.13 -5.76
C LEU A 43 12.07 -1.81 -4.76
N PRO A 44 13.22 -1.18 -4.45
CA PRO A 44 14.00 -1.55 -3.28
C PRO A 44 13.17 -1.41 -1.99
N LYS A 45 13.41 -2.29 -1.00
CA LYS A 45 12.66 -2.33 0.27
C LYS A 45 12.55 -0.97 0.96
N GLU A 46 13.61 -0.17 0.92
CA GLU A 46 13.65 1.15 1.55
C GLU A 46 12.73 2.17 0.87
N GLN A 47 12.36 1.94 -0.39
CA GLN A 47 11.49 2.80 -1.20
C GLN A 47 10.03 2.36 -1.20
N ILE A 48 9.75 1.07 -0.99
CA ILE A 48 8.39 0.50 -0.91
C ILE A 48 7.52 1.29 0.09
N VAL A 49 7.99 1.41 1.33
CA VAL A 49 7.28 2.12 2.41
C VAL A 49 7.07 3.59 2.05
N MET A 50 8.05 4.22 1.38
CA MET A 50 7.95 5.61 0.96
C MET A 50 6.91 5.77 -0.16
N ALA A 51 6.86 4.87 -1.14
CA ALA A 51 5.87 4.89 -2.21
C ALA A 51 4.45 4.71 -1.65
N MET A 52 4.24 3.75 -0.75
CA MET A 52 2.96 3.55 -0.05
C MET A 52 2.50 4.81 0.68
N ARG A 53 3.40 5.51 1.39
CA ARG A 53 3.10 6.77 2.10
C ARG A 53 2.73 7.94 1.20
N LEU A 54 3.07 7.86 -0.09
CA LEU A 54 2.77 8.90 -1.06
C LEU A 54 1.41 8.69 -1.73
N LEU A 55 0.83 7.50 -1.63
CA LEU A 55 -0.51 7.22 -2.15
C LEU A 55 -1.59 8.01 -1.39
N PRO A 56 -2.65 8.44 -2.08
CA PRO A 56 -3.91 8.80 -1.44
C PRO A 56 -4.47 7.68 -0.57
N LYS A 57 -5.32 8.04 0.39
CA LYS A 57 -5.92 7.12 1.37
C LYS A 57 -6.61 5.93 0.69
N ASP A 58 -7.58 6.25 -0.14
CA ASP A 58 -8.39 5.37 -0.95
C ASP A 58 -7.53 4.43 -1.81
N MET A 59 -6.56 4.98 -2.53
CA MET A 59 -5.66 4.17 -3.37
C MET A 59 -4.75 3.25 -2.55
N SER A 60 -4.31 3.70 -1.36
CA SER A 60 -3.42 2.89 -0.52
C SER A 60 -4.07 1.60 -0.04
N VAL A 61 -5.40 1.62 0.16
CA VAL A 61 -6.18 0.43 0.52
C VAL A 61 -6.23 -0.53 -0.65
N GLU A 62 -6.67 -0.05 -1.81
CA GLU A 62 -6.79 -0.88 -3.02
C GLU A 62 -5.45 -1.52 -3.38
N VAL A 63 -4.36 -0.73 -3.41
CA VAL A 63 -3.01 -1.23 -3.72
C VAL A 63 -2.51 -2.22 -2.68
N PHE A 64 -2.80 -2.01 -1.39
CA PHE A 64 -2.39 -2.95 -0.34
C PHE A 64 -3.03 -4.33 -0.53
N SER A 65 -4.30 -4.36 -0.91
CA SER A 65 -5.04 -5.60 -1.19
C SER A 65 -4.56 -6.34 -2.45
N GLU A 66 -3.85 -5.69 -3.37
CA GLU A 66 -3.26 -6.33 -4.55
C GLU A 66 -1.94 -7.07 -4.25
N PHE A 67 -1.29 -6.78 -3.12
CA PHE A 67 -0.02 -7.43 -2.77
C PHE A 67 -0.23 -8.85 -2.28
N GLU A 68 0.75 -9.71 -2.59
CA GLU A 68 0.86 -11.03 -1.97
C GLU A 68 1.05 -10.91 -0.44
N THR A 69 0.56 -11.92 0.29
CA THR A 69 0.53 -11.96 1.75
C THR A 69 1.89 -11.62 2.38
N ASP A 70 3.00 -12.20 1.89
CA ASP A 70 4.36 -11.94 2.40
C ASP A 70 4.75 -10.45 2.38
N MET A 71 4.28 -9.69 1.38
CA MET A 71 4.56 -8.26 1.27
C MET A 71 3.63 -7.42 2.14
N GLN A 72 2.36 -7.78 2.24
CA GLN A 72 1.42 -7.18 3.20
C GLN A 72 1.97 -7.30 4.63
N GLU A 73 2.46 -8.48 4.97
CA GLU A 73 3.13 -8.77 6.23
C GLU A 73 4.33 -7.84 6.50
N GLU A 74 5.24 -7.75 5.54
CA GLU A 74 6.43 -6.89 5.67
C GLU A 74 6.04 -5.41 5.82
N LEU A 75 5.04 -4.95 5.08
CA LEU A 75 4.54 -3.59 5.14
C LEU A 75 3.94 -3.27 6.50
N ILE A 76 3.05 -4.12 7.01
CA ILE A 76 2.43 -4.00 8.35
C ILE A 76 3.50 -3.81 9.43
N LEU A 77 4.62 -4.53 9.34
CA LEU A 77 5.70 -4.44 10.32
C LEU A 77 6.49 -3.12 10.23
N GLN A 78 6.50 -2.46 9.06
CA GLN A 78 7.31 -1.27 8.79
C GLN A 78 6.53 0.06 8.80
N ILE A 79 5.22 0.03 8.58
CA ILE A 79 4.37 1.23 8.65
C ILE A 79 3.92 1.51 10.10
N THR A 80 3.61 2.77 10.38
CA THR A 80 3.21 3.21 11.72
C THR A 80 1.78 2.79 12.06
N GLU A 81 1.44 2.71 13.35
CA GLU A 81 0.06 2.46 13.82
C GLU A 81 -0.98 3.33 13.10
N LYS A 82 -0.70 4.64 13.02
CA LYS A 82 -1.59 5.59 12.35
C LYS A 82 -1.77 5.32 10.86
N GLU A 83 -0.78 4.75 10.19
CA GLU A 83 -0.85 4.39 8.77
C GLU A 83 -1.65 3.10 8.57
N ILE A 84 -1.50 2.12 9.47
CA ILE A 84 -2.33 0.90 9.46
C ILE A 84 -3.79 1.25 9.71
N ASP A 85 -4.06 1.99 10.78
CA ASP A 85 -5.41 2.42 11.14
C ASP A 85 -6.12 3.11 9.96
N HIS A 86 -5.36 3.93 9.23
CA HIS A 86 -5.83 4.62 8.05
C HIS A 86 -6.23 3.69 6.90
N ILE A 87 -5.45 2.64 6.64
CA ILE A 87 -5.73 1.64 5.61
C ILE A 87 -6.97 0.83 6.00
N LEU A 88 -7.01 0.32 7.24
CA LEU A 88 -8.07 -0.59 7.68
C LEU A 88 -9.42 0.13 7.86
N THR A 89 -9.43 1.40 8.29
CA THR A 89 -10.65 2.19 8.51
C THR A 89 -11.48 2.40 7.25
N GLU A 90 -10.87 2.42 6.07
CA GLU A 90 -11.58 2.65 4.81
C GLU A 90 -11.79 1.38 3.99
N MET A 91 -11.16 0.28 4.40
CA MET A 91 -11.42 -1.01 3.78
C MET A 91 -12.84 -1.46 4.15
N TYR A 92 -13.56 -2.00 3.17
CA TYR A 92 -14.85 -2.62 3.47
C TYR A 92 -14.64 -3.81 4.40
N VAL A 93 -15.58 -4.03 5.31
CA VAL A 93 -15.47 -5.07 6.34
C VAL A 93 -15.27 -6.46 5.72
N ASP A 94 -15.97 -6.75 4.62
CA ASP A 94 -15.85 -8.04 3.95
C ASP A 94 -14.44 -8.23 3.34
N ASP A 95 -13.91 -7.22 2.63
CA ASP A 95 -12.55 -7.27 2.06
C ASP A 95 -11.47 -7.34 3.16
N LEU A 96 -11.71 -6.67 4.29
CA LEU A 96 -10.84 -6.73 5.46
C LEU A 96 -10.83 -8.13 6.07
N VAL A 97 -11.99 -8.77 6.19
CA VAL A 97 -12.08 -10.15 6.70
C VAL A 97 -11.30 -11.10 5.79
N ASP A 98 -11.51 -11.00 4.47
CA ASP A 98 -10.79 -11.83 3.48
C ASP A 98 -9.27 -11.64 3.60
N MET A 99 -8.79 -10.39 3.67
CA MET A 99 -7.37 -10.08 3.86
C MET A 99 -6.82 -10.63 5.18
N LEU A 100 -7.57 -10.51 6.29
CA LEU A 100 -7.14 -11.03 7.60
C LEU A 100 -7.11 -12.57 7.63
N GLU A 101 -7.97 -13.25 6.87
CA GLU A 101 -7.97 -14.72 6.76
C GLU A 101 -6.70 -15.25 6.07
N GLU A 102 -6.08 -14.45 5.21
CA GLU A 102 -4.83 -14.79 4.52
C GLU A 102 -3.59 -14.59 5.41
N LEU A 103 -3.68 -13.75 6.46
CA LEU A 103 -2.57 -13.47 7.35
C LEU A 103 -2.37 -14.54 8.46
N PRO A 104 -1.13 -14.78 8.91
CA PRO A 104 -0.88 -15.62 10.08
C PRO A 104 -1.56 -15.07 11.34
N ALA A 105 -2.08 -15.95 12.19
CA ALA A 105 -2.82 -15.54 13.40
C ALA A 105 -2.03 -14.58 14.33
N SER A 106 -0.70 -14.68 14.38
CA SER A 106 0.14 -13.74 15.15
C SER A 106 0.14 -12.33 14.56
N MET A 107 0.04 -12.22 13.24
CA MET A 107 0.02 -10.97 12.49
C MET A 107 -1.34 -10.30 12.57
N VAL A 108 -2.43 -11.09 12.52
CA VAL A 108 -3.79 -10.58 12.72
C VAL A 108 -3.91 -9.80 14.04
N VAL A 109 -3.32 -10.33 15.13
CA VAL A 109 -3.31 -9.64 16.43
C VAL A 109 -2.55 -8.31 16.35
N ASP A 110 -1.35 -8.31 15.75
CA ASP A 110 -0.55 -7.08 15.61
C ASP A 110 -1.23 -6.03 14.72
N VAL A 111 -1.91 -6.45 13.66
CA VAL A 111 -2.68 -5.57 12.76
C VAL A 111 -3.84 -4.94 13.52
N LEU A 112 -4.67 -5.75 14.18
CA LEU A 112 -5.82 -5.28 14.97
C LEU A 112 -5.39 -4.41 16.18
N ASP A 113 -4.20 -4.66 16.74
CA ASP A 113 -3.70 -3.86 17.85
C ASP A 113 -3.23 -2.47 17.44
N ARG A 114 -2.74 -2.36 16.21
CA ARG A 114 -2.30 -1.11 15.58
C ARG A 114 -3.44 -0.34 14.90
N ALA A 115 -4.58 -0.99 14.69
CA ALA A 115 -5.83 -0.43 14.19
C ALA A 115 -6.69 0.21 15.29
N ASP A 116 -7.74 0.94 14.90
CA ASP A 116 -8.75 1.46 15.84
C ASP A 116 -9.31 0.32 16.73
N PRO A 117 -9.50 0.56 18.04
CA PRO A 117 -10.00 -0.46 18.95
C PRO A 117 -11.34 -1.10 18.56
N SER A 118 -12.16 -0.44 17.74
CA SER A 118 -13.44 -0.96 17.25
C SER A 118 -13.31 -2.26 16.44
N TYR A 119 -12.16 -2.50 15.80
CA TYR A 119 -11.89 -3.73 15.07
C TYR A 119 -11.73 -4.97 15.97
N ARG A 120 -11.47 -4.79 17.28
CA ARG A 120 -11.36 -5.91 18.23
C ARG A 120 -12.72 -6.50 18.63
N GLU A 121 -13.81 -5.83 18.30
CA GLU A 121 -15.19 -6.24 18.65
C GLU A 121 -15.96 -6.88 17.49
N MET A 122 -15.32 -7.06 16.33
CA MET A 122 -15.90 -7.69 15.12
C MET A 122 -16.10 -9.20 15.27
#